data_AF-A0A7X6DTI1-F1
#
_entry.id   AF-A0A7X6DTI1-F1
#
_cell.length_a   1.000
_cell.length_b   1.000
_cell.length_c   1.000
_cell.angle_alpha   90.00
_cell.angle_beta   90.00
_cell.angle_gamma   90.00
#
_symmetry.space_group_name_H-M   'P 1'
#
loop_
_entity.id
_entity.type
_entity.pdbx_description
1 polymer ?
#
loop_
_entity_poly.entity_id
_entity_poly.type
_entity_poly.pdbx_seq_one_letter_code
_entity_poly.pdbx_strand_id
1 'polypeptide(L)'
;MTTESYTANYQSGLSYLKLNLKDPARETLKRALAQVSLDEMREDNPVYLGIVSALAVLSLEQADFEGACRYVDQGLSVKKDYLDFLFIKALLLMDQKRYDEMLETLIHYLLAKGNGDVTVYDYRYSHEGVLKEVYENLLPTSYRLAFQQVEIKALVRKLSHAARNEWLKKAYEIIDKIDCRRNQQEH
;
A
#
# COMPACT_ATOMS: atom_id res chain seq x y z
N MET A 1 19.96 -26.48 -0.97
CA MET A 1 19.52 -25.97 -2.29
C MET A 1 18.03 -26.22 -2.41
N THR A 2 17.21 -25.23 -2.10
CA THR A 2 15.72 -25.30 -2.14
C THR A 2 15.09 -24.01 -2.66
N THR A 3 15.90 -23.11 -3.23
CA THR A 3 15.49 -21.82 -3.80
C THR A 3 14.55 -21.97 -5.00
N GLU A 4 14.46 -23.16 -5.61
CA GLU A 4 13.64 -23.41 -6.80
C GLU A 4 12.14 -23.65 -6.50
N SER A 5 11.75 -24.04 -5.29
CA SER A 5 10.38 -24.54 -5.05
C SER A 5 9.34 -23.43 -4.87
N TYR A 6 9.59 -22.41 -4.05
CA TYR A 6 8.58 -21.37 -3.82
C TYR A 6 8.46 -20.40 -4.97
N THR A 7 9.54 -20.18 -5.73
CA THR A 7 9.51 -19.33 -6.92
C THR A 7 8.63 -19.95 -8.00
N ALA A 8 8.73 -21.27 -8.24
CA ALA A 8 7.85 -21.97 -9.17
C ALA A 8 6.37 -21.93 -8.72
N ASN A 9 6.12 -22.11 -7.42
CA ASN A 9 4.78 -21.97 -6.86
C ASN A 9 4.25 -20.53 -6.97
N TYR A 10 5.10 -19.52 -6.78
CA TYR A 10 4.73 -18.12 -6.98
C TYR A 10 4.30 -17.86 -8.42
N GLN A 11 5.11 -18.28 -9.40
CA GLN A 11 4.77 -18.12 -10.82
C GLN A 11 3.48 -18.87 -11.21
N SER A 12 3.25 -20.05 -10.63
CA SER A 12 1.99 -20.79 -10.80
C SER A 12 0.80 -20.04 -10.19
N GLY A 13 0.98 -19.50 -8.98
CA GLY A 13 -0.01 -18.63 -8.32
C GLY A 13 -0.37 -17.41 -9.17
N LEU A 14 0.62 -16.71 -9.73
CA LEU A 14 0.39 -15.60 -10.66
C LEU A 14 -0.35 -16.05 -11.93
N SER A 15 -0.04 -17.22 -12.46
CA SER A 15 -0.73 -17.78 -13.63
C SER A 15 -2.20 -18.06 -13.33
N TYR A 16 -2.51 -18.61 -12.15
CA TYR A 16 -3.90 -18.77 -11.70
C TYR A 16 -4.63 -17.43 -11.56
N LEU A 17 -3.98 -16.39 -11.03
CA LEU A 17 -4.58 -15.06 -10.94
C LEU A 17 -4.90 -14.47 -12.32
N LYS A 18 -4.02 -14.67 -13.32
CA LYS A 18 -4.28 -14.25 -14.71
C LYS A 18 -5.49 -14.95 -15.32
N LEU A 19 -5.78 -16.17 -14.90
CA LEU A 19 -6.95 -16.95 -15.30
C LEU A 19 -8.18 -16.69 -14.40
N ASN A 20 -8.09 -15.73 -13.47
CA ASN A 20 -9.12 -15.43 -12.46
C ASN A 20 -9.48 -16.63 -11.56
N LEU A 21 -8.55 -17.57 -11.38
CA LEU A 21 -8.69 -18.74 -10.51
C LEU A 21 -8.18 -18.42 -9.11
N LYS A 22 -8.95 -17.64 -8.35
CA LYS A 22 -8.53 -17.06 -7.06
C LYS A 22 -8.25 -18.10 -5.97
N ASP A 23 -9.07 -19.15 -5.85
CA ASP A 23 -8.86 -20.19 -4.84
C ASP A 23 -7.58 -21.03 -5.10
N PRO A 24 -7.36 -21.58 -6.31
CA PRO A 24 -6.09 -22.24 -6.64
C PRO A 24 -4.87 -21.33 -6.46
N ALA A 25 -5.01 -20.05 -6.85
CA ALA A 25 -3.94 -19.06 -6.63
C ALA A 25 -3.60 -18.92 -5.16
N ARG A 26 -4.60 -18.71 -4.29
CA ARG A 26 -4.43 -18.56 -2.84
C ARG A 26 -3.72 -19.77 -2.24
N GLU A 27 -4.18 -20.98 -2.54
CA GLU A 27 -3.59 -22.19 -1.97
C GLU A 27 -2.15 -22.42 -2.46
N THR A 28 -1.87 -22.12 -3.73
CA THR A 28 -0.52 -22.22 -4.29
C THR A 28 0.42 -21.18 -3.67
N LEU A 29 -0.05 -19.95 -3.47
CA LEU A 29 0.73 -18.88 -2.83
C LEU A 29 0.99 -19.15 -1.35
N LYS A 30 0.04 -19.72 -0.61
CA LYS A 30 0.26 -20.17 0.77
C LYS A 30 1.35 -21.26 0.85
N ARG A 31 1.35 -22.21 -0.09
CA ARG A 31 2.41 -23.23 -0.19
C ARG A 31 3.76 -22.61 -0.52
N ALA A 32 3.79 -21.62 -1.42
CA ALA A 32 5.00 -20.86 -1.72
C ALA A 32 5.53 -20.17 -0.46
N LEU A 33 4.68 -19.45 0.27
CA LEU A 33 5.07 -18.74 1.48
C LEU A 33 5.62 -19.69 2.56
N ALA A 34 5.02 -20.86 2.75
CA ALA A 34 5.46 -21.86 3.71
C ALA A 34 6.84 -22.49 3.38
N GLN A 35 7.31 -22.33 2.14
CA GLN A 35 8.62 -22.81 1.69
C GLN A 35 9.70 -21.72 1.78
N VAL A 36 9.34 -20.46 2.03
CA VAL A 36 10.30 -19.37 2.20
C VAL A 36 11.01 -19.54 3.53
N SER A 37 12.35 -19.63 3.50
CA SER A 37 13.17 -19.69 4.70
C SER A 37 13.26 -18.32 5.40
N LEU A 38 13.59 -18.29 6.69
CA LEU A 38 13.73 -17.02 7.43
C LEU A 38 14.76 -16.07 6.79
N ASP A 39 15.86 -16.61 6.27
CA ASP A 39 16.91 -15.83 5.58
C ASP A 39 16.44 -15.19 4.27
N GLU A 40 15.35 -15.70 3.70
CA GLU A 40 14.73 -15.18 2.49
C GLU A 40 13.60 -14.18 2.75
N MET A 41 13.16 -14.03 4.00
CA MET A 41 12.15 -13.05 4.43
C MET A 41 12.78 -11.65 4.61
N ARG A 42 13.34 -11.11 3.54
CA ARG A 42 14.15 -9.88 3.53
C ARG A 42 13.66 -8.85 2.52
N GLU A 43 14.05 -7.59 2.71
CA GLU A 43 13.49 -6.45 1.99
C GLU A 43 13.83 -6.42 0.50
N ASP A 44 14.91 -7.07 0.09
CA ASP A 44 15.41 -7.16 -1.28
C ASP A 44 14.97 -8.46 -1.98
N ASN A 45 14.07 -9.25 -1.38
CA ASN A 45 13.50 -10.45 -2.01
C ASN A 45 12.14 -10.14 -2.66
N PRO A 46 12.10 -9.83 -3.97
CA PRO A 46 10.86 -9.48 -4.66
C PRO A 46 9.87 -10.65 -4.77
N VAL A 47 10.35 -11.90 -4.76
CA VAL A 47 9.46 -13.07 -4.83
C VAL A 47 8.73 -13.25 -3.50
N TYR A 48 9.44 -13.15 -2.38
CA TYR A 48 8.82 -13.20 -1.05
C TYR A 48 7.78 -12.08 -0.87
N LEU A 49 8.17 -10.82 -1.14
CA LEU A 49 7.27 -9.67 -1.01
C LEU A 49 6.09 -9.78 -1.99
N GLY A 50 6.31 -10.29 -3.20
CA GLY A 50 5.26 -10.56 -4.18
C GLY A 50 4.25 -11.62 -3.72
N ILE A 51 4.71 -12.70 -3.07
CA ILE A 51 3.83 -13.72 -2.48
C ILE A 51 2.96 -13.10 -1.38
N VAL A 52 3.59 -12.37 -0.44
CA VAL A 52 2.89 -11.77 0.70
C VAL A 52 1.90 -10.69 0.21
N SER A 53 2.27 -9.86 -0.77
CA SER A 53 1.37 -8.88 -1.41
C SER A 53 0.16 -9.56 -2.06
N ALA A 54 0.40 -10.59 -2.87
CA ALA A 54 -0.69 -11.30 -3.54
C ALA A 54 -1.67 -11.95 -2.54
N LEU A 55 -1.16 -12.49 -1.43
CA LEU A 55 -1.99 -13.04 -0.36
C LEU A 55 -2.77 -11.96 0.39
N ALA A 56 -2.17 -10.80 0.67
CA ALA A 56 -2.86 -9.66 1.28
C ALA A 56 -4.04 -9.19 0.41
N VAL A 57 -3.82 -9.07 -0.90
CA VAL A 57 -4.88 -8.70 -1.86
C VAL A 57 -6.00 -9.73 -1.87
N LEU A 58 -5.67 -11.02 -1.97
CA LEU A 58 -6.67 -12.08 -1.99
C LEU A 58 -7.49 -12.14 -0.70
N SER A 59 -6.86 -11.94 0.46
CA SER A 59 -7.57 -11.84 1.74
C SER A 59 -8.51 -10.62 1.76
N LEU A 60 -8.06 -9.45 1.30
CA LEU A 60 -8.90 -8.25 1.22
C LEU A 60 -10.12 -8.46 0.30
N GLU A 61 -9.92 -9.04 -0.88
CA GLU A 61 -11.00 -9.32 -1.84
C GLU A 61 -12.05 -10.31 -1.30
N GLN A 62 -11.67 -11.14 -0.33
CA GLN A 62 -12.55 -12.12 0.32
C GLN A 62 -13.17 -11.59 1.62
N ALA A 63 -12.96 -10.30 1.94
CA ALA A 63 -13.33 -9.69 3.21
C ALA A 63 -12.70 -10.40 4.44
N ASP A 64 -11.59 -11.12 4.24
CA ASP A 64 -10.73 -11.65 5.30
C ASP A 64 -9.78 -10.53 5.78
N PHE A 65 -10.34 -9.56 6.50
CA PHE A 65 -9.60 -8.39 6.96
C PHE A 65 -8.48 -8.73 7.94
N GLU A 66 -8.66 -9.77 8.77
CA GLU A 66 -7.61 -10.22 9.69
C GLU A 66 -6.43 -10.82 8.92
N GLY A 67 -6.69 -11.67 7.93
CA GLY A 67 -5.65 -12.19 7.05
C GLY A 67 -4.94 -11.09 6.26
N ALA A 68 -5.69 -10.12 5.75
CA ALA A 68 -5.11 -8.97 5.04
C ALA A 68 -4.19 -8.14 5.95
N CYS A 69 -4.64 -7.79 7.17
CA CYS A 69 -3.81 -7.14 8.18
C CYS A 69 -2.54 -7.93 8.47
N ARG A 70 -2.64 -9.24 8.71
CA ARG A 70 -1.49 -10.10 9.02
C ARG A 70 -0.44 -10.07 7.91
N TYR A 71 -0.83 -10.19 6.65
CA TYR A 71 0.11 -10.16 5.54
C TYR A 71 0.69 -8.76 5.30
N VAL A 72 -0.12 -7.71 5.45
CA VAL A 72 0.35 -6.31 5.40
C VAL A 72 1.40 -6.05 6.47
N ASP A 73 1.15 -6.45 7.72
CA ASP A 73 2.07 -6.24 8.84
C ASP A 73 3.36 -7.06 8.64
N GLN A 74 3.24 -8.31 8.19
CA GLN A 74 4.38 -9.14 7.84
C GLN A 74 5.25 -8.46 6.77
N GLY A 75 4.64 -7.96 5.69
CA GLY A 75 5.34 -7.27 4.61
C GLY A 75 6.01 -5.97 5.06
N LEU A 76 5.28 -5.10 5.77
CA LEU A 76 5.79 -3.81 6.26
C LEU A 76 6.84 -3.94 7.36
N SER A 77 6.86 -5.05 8.11
CA SER A 77 7.92 -5.34 9.08
C SER A 77 9.28 -5.52 8.42
N VAL A 78 9.29 -5.96 7.17
CA VAL A 78 10.49 -6.22 6.37
C VAL A 78 10.80 -5.05 5.43
N LYS A 79 9.82 -4.59 4.64
CA LYS A 79 9.97 -3.45 3.73
C LYS A 79 8.88 -2.39 3.98
N LYS A 80 9.28 -1.31 4.66
CA LYS A 80 8.37 -0.26 5.15
C LYS A 80 7.73 0.58 4.06
N ASP A 81 8.38 0.69 2.91
CA ASP A 81 7.98 1.53 1.78
C ASP A 81 7.41 0.73 0.59
N TYR A 82 6.92 -0.50 0.84
CA TYR A 82 6.29 -1.32 -0.19
C TYR A 82 4.89 -0.80 -0.55
N LEU A 83 4.68 -0.38 -1.80
CA LEU A 83 3.46 0.33 -2.23
C LEU A 83 2.18 -0.46 -1.97
N ASP A 84 2.16 -1.74 -2.31
CA ASP A 84 0.93 -2.52 -2.19
C ASP A 84 0.49 -2.66 -0.73
N PHE A 85 1.44 -2.88 0.19
CA PHE A 85 1.10 -3.01 1.61
C PHE A 85 0.61 -1.69 2.20
N LEU A 86 1.24 -0.56 1.83
CA LEU A 86 0.80 0.76 2.27
C LEU A 86 -0.60 1.08 1.75
N PHE A 87 -0.90 0.75 0.49
CA PHE A 87 -2.22 0.98 -0.08
C PHE A 87 -3.29 0.12 0.59
N ILE A 88 -3.04 -1.19 0.74
CA ILE A 88 -3.98 -2.11 1.42
C ILE A 88 -4.19 -1.67 2.88
N LYS A 89 -3.12 -1.26 3.58
CA LYS A 89 -3.21 -0.72 4.95
C LYS A 89 -4.12 0.50 5.00
N ALA A 90 -4.02 1.43 4.05
CA ALA A 90 -4.90 2.60 4.01
C ALA A 90 -6.38 2.21 3.84
N LEU A 91 -6.69 1.19 3.03
CA LEU A 91 -8.05 0.67 2.87
C LEU A 91 -8.57 0.03 4.17
N LEU A 92 -7.75 -0.77 4.85
CA LEU A 92 -8.10 -1.39 6.13
C LEU A 92 -8.34 -0.34 7.22
N LEU A 93 -7.52 0.71 7.28
CA LEU A 93 -7.69 1.82 8.22
C LEU A 93 -8.95 2.64 7.93
N MET A 94 -9.34 2.77 6.65
CA MET A 94 -10.60 3.40 6.26
C MET A 94 -11.80 2.64 6.82
N ASP A 95 -11.82 1.31 6.67
CA ASP A 95 -12.87 0.44 7.22
C ASP A 95 -12.96 0.56 8.75
N GLN A 96 -11.80 0.63 9.41
CA GLN A 96 -11.69 0.83 10.87
C GLN A 96 -11.97 2.27 11.33
N LYS A 97 -12.20 3.22 10.40
CA LYS A 97 -12.39 4.65 10.68
C LYS A 97 -11.21 5.30 11.42
N ARG A 98 -9.99 4.79 11.23
CA ARG A 98 -8.75 5.29 11.83
C ARG A 98 -8.11 6.31 10.90
N TYR A 99 -8.74 7.49 10.79
CA TYR A 99 -8.43 8.46 9.74
C TYR A 99 -7.07 9.16 9.87
N ASP A 100 -6.58 9.38 11.10
CA ASP A 100 -5.22 9.93 11.30
C ASP A 100 -4.16 9.00 10.71
N GLU A 101 -4.21 7.72 11.10
CA GLU A 101 -3.27 6.70 10.62
C GLU A 101 -3.44 6.43 9.12
N MET A 102 -4.68 6.48 8.62
CA MET A 102 -4.95 6.38 7.18
C MET A 102 -4.27 7.52 6.43
N LEU A 103 -4.40 8.75 6.91
CA LEU A 103 -3.77 9.91 6.30
C LEU A 103 -2.24 9.77 6.29
N GLU A 104 -1.64 9.42 7.42
CA GLU A 104 -0.19 9.17 7.51
C GLU A 104 0.26 8.05 6.55
N THR A 105 -0.50 6.96 6.48
CA THR A 105 -0.22 5.83 5.59
C THR A 105 -0.28 6.24 4.12
N LEU A 106 -1.25 7.07 3.73
CA LEU A 106 -1.36 7.61 2.37
C LEU A 106 -0.20 8.55 2.03
N ILE A 107 0.24 9.39 2.97
CA ILE A 107 1.43 10.23 2.78
C ILE A 107 2.68 9.37 2.60
N HIS A 108 2.83 8.29 3.37
CA HIS A 108 3.93 7.36 3.22
C HIS A 108 3.88 6.63 1.87
N TYR A 109 2.70 6.20 1.42
CA TYR A 109 2.50 5.61 0.09
C TYR A 109 2.96 6.55 -1.03
N LEU A 110 2.60 7.84 -0.97
CA LEU A 110 2.99 8.84 -1.97
C LEU A 110 4.49 9.17 -1.91
N LEU A 111 5.08 9.16 -0.72
CA LEU A 111 6.53 9.28 -0.57
C LEU A 111 7.24 8.10 -1.26
N ALA A 112 6.84 6.86 -0.92
CA ALA A 112 7.38 5.64 -1.49
C ALA A 112 7.22 5.57 -3.02
N LYS A 113 6.11 6.09 -3.56
CA LYS A 113 5.86 6.12 -5.01
C LYS A 113 6.92 6.91 -5.79
N GLY A 114 7.62 7.84 -5.13
CA GLY A 114 8.73 8.60 -5.69
C GLY A 114 10.09 7.90 -5.63
N ASN A 115 10.23 6.77 -4.91
CA ASN A 115 11.52 6.11 -4.69
C ASN A 115 12.04 5.36 -5.93
N GLY A 116 11.18 5.04 -6.90
CA GLY A 116 11.60 4.50 -8.21
C GLY A 116 11.91 3.00 -8.24
N ASP A 117 11.53 2.23 -7.22
CA ASP A 117 11.73 0.78 -7.14
C ASP A 117 10.67 -0.05 -7.90
N VAL A 118 9.81 0.61 -8.67
CA VAL A 118 8.79 0.00 -9.54
C VAL A 118 9.37 -0.92 -10.63
N THR A 119 10.68 -0.85 -10.89
CA THR A 119 11.38 -1.75 -11.82
C THR A 119 11.80 -3.07 -11.15
N VAL A 120 11.87 -3.09 -9.82
CA VAL A 120 12.21 -4.26 -9.00
C VAL A 120 10.96 -5.01 -8.59
N TYR A 121 9.91 -4.28 -8.22
CA TYR A 121 8.65 -4.83 -7.72
C TYR A 121 7.50 -4.59 -8.70
N ASP A 122 6.77 -5.66 -9.01
CA ASP A 122 5.55 -5.62 -9.82
C ASP A 122 4.35 -5.21 -8.94
N TYR A 123 4.33 -3.93 -8.56
CA TYR A 123 3.29 -3.37 -7.70
C TYR A 123 1.94 -3.35 -8.40
N ARG A 124 0.91 -3.94 -7.76
CA ARG A 124 -0.47 -3.89 -8.27
C ARG A 124 -1.06 -2.50 -8.12
N TYR A 125 -0.65 -1.76 -7.10
CA TYR A 125 -1.28 -0.49 -6.76
C TYR A 125 -0.49 0.73 -7.26
N SER A 126 0.49 0.59 -8.15
CA SER A 126 1.30 1.73 -8.62
C SER A 126 0.72 2.50 -9.83
N HIS A 127 -0.41 2.06 -10.39
CA HIS A 127 -0.98 2.60 -11.63
C HIS A 127 -1.79 3.90 -11.41
N GLU A 128 -2.05 4.64 -12.49
CA GLU A 128 -2.72 5.95 -12.44
C GLU A 128 -4.12 5.89 -11.81
N GLY A 129 -4.89 4.83 -12.07
CA GLY A 129 -6.19 4.61 -11.43
C GLY A 129 -6.14 4.61 -9.89
N VAL A 130 -5.10 4.04 -9.28
CA VAL A 130 -4.91 4.10 -7.82
C VAL A 130 -4.59 5.50 -7.37
N LEU A 131 -3.71 6.20 -8.08
CA LEU A 131 -3.38 7.59 -7.75
C LEU A 131 -4.60 8.50 -7.83
N LYS A 132 -5.47 8.28 -8.82
CA LYS A 132 -6.75 8.98 -8.93
C LYS A 132 -7.61 8.73 -7.69
N GLU A 133 -7.80 7.48 -7.29
CA GLU A 133 -8.54 7.11 -6.08
C GLU A 133 -7.95 7.76 -4.82
N VAL A 134 -6.61 7.74 -4.68
CA VAL A 134 -5.90 8.40 -3.58
C VAL A 134 -6.20 9.89 -3.56
N TYR A 135 -6.04 10.60 -4.67
CA TYR A 135 -6.14 12.05 -4.72
C TYR A 135 -7.58 12.59 -4.68
N GLU A 136 -8.53 11.86 -5.27
CA GLU A 136 -9.90 12.32 -5.39
C GLU A 136 -10.75 11.89 -4.18
N ASN A 137 -10.44 10.74 -3.58
CA ASN A 137 -11.28 10.11 -2.56
C ASN A 137 -10.57 9.89 -1.23
N LEU A 138 -9.53 9.05 -1.19
CA LEU A 138 -8.95 8.57 0.08
C LEU A 138 -8.24 9.69 0.86
N LEU A 139 -7.40 10.49 0.19
CA LEU A 139 -6.66 11.58 0.81
C LEU A 139 -7.61 12.70 1.30
N PRO A 140 -8.57 13.20 0.49
CA PRO A 140 -9.53 14.18 1.00
C PRO A 140 -10.39 13.67 2.15
N THR A 141 -10.81 12.40 2.12
CA THR A 141 -11.65 11.82 3.16
C THR A 141 -10.89 11.68 4.47
N SER A 142 -9.71 11.05 4.43
CA SER A 142 -8.85 10.92 5.61
C SER A 142 -8.46 12.29 6.17
N TYR A 143 -8.10 13.26 5.34
CA TYR A 143 -7.75 14.61 5.79
C TYR A 143 -8.89 15.31 6.54
N ARG A 144 -10.11 15.32 5.99
CA ARG A 144 -11.26 15.99 6.62
C ARG A 144 -11.64 15.37 7.96
N LEU A 145 -11.43 14.06 8.12
CA LEU A 145 -11.85 13.29 9.28
C LEU A 145 -10.72 13.06 10.29
N ALA A 146 -9.47 13.35 9.93
CA ALA A 146 -8.32 13.27 10.81
C ALA A 146 -8.40 14.34 11.91
N PHE A 147 -8.09 13.95 13.14
CA PHE A 147 -7.97 14.86 14.27
C PHE A 147 -6.68 15.69 14.16
N GLN A 148 -5.58 15.07 13.73
CA GLN A 148 -4.24 15.67 13.64
C GLN A 148 -3.94 16.26 12.25
N GLN A 149 -4.99 16.66 11.52
CA GLN A 149 -4.87 17.11 10.13
C GLN A 149 -3.92 18.30 9.96
N VAL A 150 -3.86 19.21 10.94
CA VAL A 150 -3.01 20.41 10.90
C VAL A 150 -1.52 20.06 11.01
N GLU A 151 -1.19 19.19 11.96
CA GLU A 151 0.16 18.67 12.19
C GLU A 151 0.65 17.89 10.97
N ILE A 152 -0.20 17.01 10.44
CA ILE A 152 0.12 16.20 9.26
C ILE A 152 0.30 17.10 8.02
N LYS A 153 -0.55 18.11 7.81
CA LYS A 153 -0.37 19.09 6.72
C LYS A 153 0.99 19.80 6.83
N ALA A 154 1.38 20.24 8.03
CA ALA A 154 2.65 20.91 8.24
C ALA A 154 3.85 20.00 7.89
N LEU A 155 3.76 18.71 8.20
CA LEU A 155 4.75 17.71 7.81
C LEU A 155 4.79 17.53 6.28
N VAL A 156 3.64 17.34 5.64
CA VAL A 156 3.53 17.16 4.17
C VAL A 156 4.09 18.38 3.42
N ARG A 157 3.86 19.60 3.93
CA ARG A 157 4.47 20.82 3.38
C ARG A 157 6.00 20.75 3.41
N LYS A 158 6.59 20.39 4.56
CA LYS A 158 8.05 20.28 4.70
C LYS A 158 8.62 19.20 3.77
N LEU A 159 7.97 18.03 3.74
CA LEU A 159 8.40 16.90 2.91
C LEU A 159 8.30 17.21 1.41
N SER A 160 7.24 17.88 0.96
CA SER A 160 7.08 18.22 -0.46
C SER A 160 8.15 19.19 -0.97
N HIS A 161 8.63 20.10 -0.11
CA HIS A 161 9.77 20.98 -0.43
C HIS A 161 11.11 20.23 -0.42
N ALA A 162 11.31 19.28 0.50
CA ALA A 162 12.58 18.57 0.67
C ALA A 162 12.78 17.44 -0.35
N ALA A 163 11.75 16.64 -0.61
CA ALA A 163 11.89 15.36 -1.32
C ALA A 163 11.92 15.49 -2.86
N ARG A 164 11.69 16.69 -3.44
CA ARG A 164 11.42 16.89 -4.88
C ARG A 164 10.43 15.86 -5.46
N ASN A 165 9.52 15.37 -4.62
CA ASN A 165 8.57 14.30 -4.95
C ASN A 165 7.27 14.94 -5.44
N GLU A 166 6.97 14.76 -6.73
CA GLU A 166 5.79 15.33 -7.38
C GLU A 166 4.46 14.83 -6.79
N TRP A 167 4.44 13.59 -6.28
CA TRP A 167 3.28 12.98 -5.66
C TRP A 167 2.94 13.68 -4.34
N LEU A 168 3.95 13.93 -3.50
CA LEU A 168 3.77 14.70 -2.26
C LEU A 168 3.41 16.16 -2.52
N LYS A 169 3.97 16.78 -3.56
CA LYS A 169 3.59 18.13 -3.96
C LYS A 169 2.10 18.20 -4.32
N LYS A 170 1.62 17.26 -5.13
CA LYS A 170 0.19 17.18 -5.50
C LYS A 170 -0.71 16.93 -4.28
N ALA A 171 -0.30 16.06 -3.36
CA ALA A 171 -1.03 15.84 -2.11
C ALA A 171 -1.17 17.12 -1.28
N TYR A 172 -0.08 17.87 -1.12
CA TYR A 172 -0.09 19.16 -0.42
C TYR A 172 -1.07 20.14 -1.06
N GLU A 173 -1.04 20.28 -2.39
CA GLU A 173 -1.96 21.16 -3.12
C GLU A 173 -3.44 20.80 -2.92
N ILE A 174 -3.76 19.51 -2.82
CA ILE A 174 -5.13 19.05 -2.56
C ILE A 174 -5.54 19.38 -1.13
N ILE A 175 -4.70 19.07 -0.15
CA ILE A 175 -4.92 19.38 1.26
C ILE A 175 -5.13 20.88 1.45
N ASP A 176 -4.29 21.72 0.84
CA ASP A 176 -4.39 23.17 0.97
C ASP A 176 -5.69 23.72 0.35
N LYS A 177 -6.14 23.15 -0.77
CA LYS A 177 -7.44 23.49 -1.38
C LYS A 177 -8.63 23.11 -0.49
N ILE A 178 -8.55 22.04 0.29
CA ILE A 178 -9.61 21.64 1.22
C ILE A 178 -9.75 22.69 2.33
N ASP A 179 -8.64 23.13 2.93
CA ASP A 179 -8.66 24.18 3.96
C ASP A 179 -9.20 25.51 3.42
N CYS A 180 -8.78 25.92 2.22
CA CYS A 180 -9.26 27.16 1.60
C CYS A 180 -10.78 27.17 1.44
N ARG A 181 -11.37 26.04 1.03
CA ARG A 181 -12.82 25.91 0.89
C ARG A 181 -13.54 25.91 2.24
N ARG A 182 -12.95 25.29 3.26
CA ARG A 182 -13.50 25.30 4.62
C ARG A 182 -13.59 26.72 5.18
N ASN A 183 -12.51 27.49 5.05
CA ASN A 183 -12.47 28.89 5.51
C ASN A 183 -13.46 29.80 4.75
N GLN A 184 -13.79 29.49 3.50
CA GLN A 184 -14.80 30.23 2.71
C GLN A 184 -16.24 29.90 3.09
N GLN A 185 -16.50 28.76 3.75
CA GLN A 185 -17.84 28.35 4.20
C GLN A 185 -18.15 28.81 5.62
N GLU A 186 -17.14 29.23 6.38
CA GLU A 186 -17.24 29.75 7.75
C GLU A 186 -17.38 31.29 7.80
N HIS A 187 -17.43 31.96 6.63
CA HIS A 187 -17.63 33.40 6.44
C HIS A 187 -18.90 33.69 5.62
#